data_AF-A0A6P0MBI9-F1
#
_entry.id   AF-A0A6P0MBI9-F1
#
_cell.length_a   1.000
_cell.length_b   1.000
_cell.length_c   1.000
_cell.angle_alpha   90.00
_cell.angle_beta   90.00
_cell.angle_gamma   90.00
#
_symmetry.space_group_name_H-M   'P 1'
#
loop_
_entity.id
_entity.type
_entity.pdbx_description
1 polymer ?
#
loop_
_entity_poly.entity_id
_entity_poly.type
_entity_poly.pdbx_seq_one_letter_code
_entity_poly.pdbx_strand_id
1 'polypeptide(L)'
;MVQKKRSQLKQLFETGKKPSQQDFADFIDSTLNIKDDGIENPAGADTPLKITAPLKITAQGTDEKLLDFYAGDTNTWSINQKRDGNKVGLNISHSASGEVSKSKLFIDSSNGNVGLSIDQPTAKLHIQQTCNEDALRIDDQLKDTIFLINKDGKVGIGTDCPEAKLEIKGDQPVLKIWGQGDNDNATIQLRESTAANWGFDLKYIGNPDNKFYIESYSDCVSKGKHLTIDRESGNVGIGTTCPDAKLEVKGNLKLEYGVAVNAFSCDGTLKDCSDMAIPTEKAIKTYADTKALLNGSPNEDFSAKNLTVNGVIKPSAGNKENHGILFTKEPGYG
;
A
#
# COMPACT_ATOMS: atom_id res chain seq x y z
N MET A 1 22.88 43.12 46.57
CA MET A 1 23.51 42.52 47.77
C MET A 1 23.37 41.00 47.65
N VAL A 2 24.37 40.23 48.08
CA VAL A 2 24.30 38.75 48.05
C VAL A 2 23.38 38.29 49.17
N GLN A 3 22.26 37.63 48.84
CA GLN A 3 21.33 37.08 49.83
C GLN A 3 22.01 35.98 50.65
N LYS A 4 21.94 36.08 51.98
CA LYS A 4 22.49 35.08 52.91
C LYS A 4 21.61 33.83 52.90
N LYS A 5 22.21 32.63 53.02
CA LYS A 5 21.45 31.37 53.15
C LYS A 5 20.68 31.37 54.49
N ARG A 6 19.49 30.74 54.54
CA ARG A 6 18.68 30.61 55.78
C ARG A 6 19.47 30.08 56.98
N SER A 7 20.42 29.15 56.76
CA SER A 7 21.29 28.63 57.82
C SER A 7 22.20 29.69 58.43
N GLN A 8 22.67 30.64 57.64
CA GLN A 8 23.49 31.77 58.09
C GLN A 8 22.65 32.84 58.78
N LEU A 9 21.41 33.05 58.30
CA LEU A 9 20.47 33.97 58.93
C LEU A 9 20.03 33.47 60.31
N LYS A 10 19.72 32.17 60.46
CA LYS A 10 19.30 31.57 61.75
C LYS A 10 20.31 31.80 62.88
N GLN A 11 21.61 31.78 62.58
CA GLN A 11 22.67 32.05 63.57
C GLN A 11 22.63 33.48 64.13
N LEU A 12 21.99 34.42 63.41
CA LEU A 12 21.85 35.82 63.85
C LEU A 12 20.69 36.00 64.84
N PHE A 13 19.81 35.01 64.98
CA PHE A 13 18.64 35.02 65.87
C PHE A 13 18.80 34.08 67.09
N GLU A 14 20.02 33.64 67.39
CA GLU A 14 20.31 32.87 68.60
C GLU A 14 20.14 33.74 69.86
N THR A 15 19.85 33.08 71.00
CA THR A 15 19.64 33.75 72.28
C THR A 15 20.81 34.68 72.64
N GLY A 16 20.50 35.96 72.88
CA GLY A 16 21.50 36.99 73.24
C GLY A 16 22.14 37.70 72.05
N LYS A 17 21.85 37.30 70.81
CA LYS A 17 22.20 38.09 69.62
C LYS A 17 21.14 39.15 69.35
N LYS A 18 21.56 40.30 68.81
CA LYS A 18 20.66 41.38 68.38
C LYS A 18 20.73 41.52 66.85
N PRO A 19 19.88 40.80 66.10
CA PRO A 19 19.84 40.93 64.65
C PRO A 19 19.44 42.36 64.25
N SER A 20 19.95 42.82 63.12
CA SER A 20 19.58 44.12 62.56
C SER A 20 18.22 44.05 61.85
N GLN A 21 17.62 45.21 61.57
CA GLN A 21 16.41 45.29 60.74
C GLN A 21 16.62 44.65 59.37
N GLN A 22 17.82 44.79 58.79
CA GLN A 22 18.15 44.18 57.51
C GLN A 22 18.24 42.65 57.62
N ASP A 23 18.78 42.11 58.71
CA ASP A 23 18.81 40.66 58.93
C ASP A 23 17.40 40.07 59.08
N PHE A 24 16.46 40.86 59.63
CA PHE A 24 15.03 40.52 59.70
C PHE A 24 14.36 40.52 58.33
N ALA A 25 14.58 41.57 57.54
CA ALA A 25 14.08 41.65 56.16
C ALA A 25 14.62 40.48 55.34
N ASP A 26 15.93 40.26 55.39
CA ASP A 26 16.59 39.16 54.70
C ASP A 26 16.05 37.79 55.12
N PHE A 27 15.59 37.61 56.37
CA PHE A 27 15.02 36.34 56.85
C PHE A 27 13.59 36.10 56.37
N ILE A 28 12.72 37.10 56.49
CA ILE A 28 11.30 37.02 56.09
C ILE A 28 11.19 36.88 54.57
N ASP A 29 12.02 37.62 53.82
CA ASP A 29 11.98 37.63 52.36
C ASP A 29 12.77 36.46 51.75
N SER A 30 13.36 35.59 52.58
CA SER A 30 14.40 34.64 52.12
C SER A 30 13.93 33.49 51.25
N THR A 31 12.63 33.14 51.08
CA THR A 31 12.32 31.99 50.17
C THR A 31 10.88 31.70 49.76
N LEU A 32 9.85 32.06 50.53
CA LEU A 32 8.41 31.82 50.22
C LEU A 32 7.60 32.18 51.47
N ASN A 33 6.58 33.03 51.32
CA ASN A 33 5.59 33.31 52.35
C ASN A 33 4.42 32.34 52.19
N ILE A 34 4.34 31.35 53.07
CA ILE A 34 3.36 30.26 53.01
C ILE A 34 1.90 30.77 52.95
N LYS A 35 1.62 31.93 53.55
CA LYS A 35 0.28 32.52 53.58
C LYS A 35 0.01 33.43 52.39
N ASP A 36 0.95 34.32 52.08
CA ASP A 36 0.79 35.32 51.01
C ASP A 36 1.00 34.70 49.62
N ASP A 37 1.82 33.65 49.51
CA ASP A 37 2.04 32.87 48.29
C ASP A 37 1.07 31.68 48.15
N GLY A 38 0.09 31.56 49.07
CA GLY A 38 -1.01 30.59 48.97
C GLY A 38 -0.60 29.12 49.16
N ILE A 39 0.44 28.86 49.96
CA ILE A 39 0.92 27.51 50.32
C ILE A 39 0.49 27.13 51.75
N GLU A 40 -0.62 27.67 52.29
CA GLU A 40 -1.07 27.36 53.66
C GLU A 40 -2.21 26.33 53.74
N ASN A 41 -2.17 25.51 54.79
CA ASN A 41 -3.33 24.76 55.29
C ASN A 41 -4.23 25.73 56.06
N PRO A 42 -5.48 25.99 55.64
CA PRO A 42 -6.35 26.85 56.43
C PRO A 42 -6.83 26.08 57.66
N ALA A 43 -6.26 26.48 58.81
CA ALA A 43 -6.67 26.22 60.19
C ALA A 43 -6.17 24.94 60.89
N GLY A 44 -5.60 25.14 62.07
CA GLY A 44 -5.14 24.12 63.01
C GLY A 44 -6.27 23.39 63.74
N ALA A 45 -6.92 22.47 63.04
CA ALA A 45 -7.62 21.34 63.66
C ALA A 45 -7.14 20.06 62.96
N ASP A 46 -7.22 18.91 63.63
CA ASP A 46 -6.87 17.56 63.14
C ASP A 46 -7.70 17.07 61.92
N THR A 47 -8.09 17.98 61.04
CA THR A 47 -8.77 17.74 59.77
C THR A 47 -7.77 17.80 58.62
N PRO A 48 -7.81 16.84 57.66
CA PRO A 48 -6.88 16.81 56.53
C PRO A 48 -6.90 18.12 55.73
N LEU A 49 -5.72 18.59 55.34
CA LEU A 49 -5.46 19.78 54.50
C LEU A 49 -6.58 20.05 53.48
N LYS A 50 -7.40 21.08 53.71
CA LYS A 50 -8.42 21.51 52.76
C LYS A 50 -7.95 22.75 52.04
N ILE A 51 -7.14 22.54 50.99
CA ILE A 51 -6.68 23.59 50.06
C ILE A 51 -7.92 24.21 49.41
N THR A 52 -8.27 25.45 49.76
CA THR A 52 -9.45 26.16 49.24
C THR A 52 -9.22 26.83 47.88
N ALA A 53 -7.96 26.96 47.44
CA ALA A 53 -7.59 27.42 46.10
C ALA A 53 -6.25 26.76 45.66
N PRO A 54 -6.06 26.43 44.37
CA PRO A 54 -4.81 25.83 43.90
C PRO A 54 -3.63 26.79 44.04
N LEU A 55 -2.42 26.24 44.22
CA LEU A 55 -1.16 26.98 44.18
C LEU A 55 -1.08 27.83 42.90
N LYS A 56 -0.86 29.14 43.04
CA LYS A 56 -0.70 30.06 41.90
C LYS A 56 0.78 30.37 41.67
N ILE A 57 1.30 29.99 40.51
CA ILE A 57 2.65 30.37 40.05
C ILE A 57 2.48 31.40 38.93
N THR A 58 3.04 32.59 39.11
CA THR A 58 3.04 33.63 38.07
C THR A 58 4.43 33.72 37.47
N ALA A 59 4.56 33.30 36.22
CA ALA A 59 5.81 33.38 35.49
C ALA A 59 6.22 34.83 35.18
N GLN A 60 7.53 35.07 35.11
CA GLN A 60 8.13 36.38 34.76
C GLN A 60 9.26 36.17 33.75
N GLY A 61 9.61 37.23 33.01
CA GLY A 61 10.66 37.19 31.99
C GLY A 61 10.19 36.71 30.61
N THR A 62 11.10 36.68 29.64
CA THR A 62 10.77 36.43 28.21
C THR A 62 10.23 35.04 27.92
N ASP A 63 10.67 34.05 28.70
CA ASP A 63 10.30 32.64 28.54
C ASP A 63 9.25 32.21 29.56
N GLU A 64 8.75 33.12 30.40
CA GLU A 64 7.72 32.81 31.38
C GLU A 64 7.94 31.46 32.09
N LYS A 65 9.12 31.29 32.69
CA LYS A 65 9.48 30.06 33.42
C LYS A 65 8.65 29.93 34.69
N LEU A 66 8.12 28.72 34.91
CA LEU A 66 7.32 28.36 36.09
C LEU A 66 8.13 27.54 37.09
N LEU A 67 8.88 26.54 36.61
CA LEU A 67 9.64 25.61 37.45
C LEU A 67 10.87 25.07 36.71
N ASP A 68 12.02 25.08 37.38
CA ASP A 68 13.28 24.52 36.88
C ASP A 68 13.71 23.33 37.75
N PHE A 69 14.20 22.28 37.11
CA PHE A 69 14.67 21.04 37.74
C PHE A 69 16.18 20.88 37.52
N TYR A 70 16.92 20.73 38.62
CA TYR A 70 18.37 20.69 38.59
C TYR A 70 18.93 19.30 38.90
N ALA A 71 19.99 18.92 38.17
CA ALA A 71 20.88 17.82 38.55
C ALA A 71 22.23 18.43 38.95
N GLY A 72 22.51 18.50 40.25
CA GLY A 72 23.59 19.33 40.78
C GLY A 72 23.30 20.81 40.52
N ASP A 73 24.24 21.53 39.91
CA ASP A 73 24.10 22.94 39.56
C ASP A 73 23.59 23.17 38.11
N THR A 74 23.32 22.09 37.37
CA THR A 74 22.86 22.17 35.98
C THR A 74 21.34 22.06 35.92
N ASN A 75 20.67 23.05 35.32
CA ASN A 75 19.25 22.92 34.96
C ASN A 75 19.11 21.87 33.85
N THR A 76 18.31 20.85 34.10
CA THR A 76 18.05 19.73 33.18
C THR A 76 16.68 19.83 32.54
N TRP A 77 15.65 20.26 33.28
CA TRP A 77 14.28 20.39 32.78
C TRP A 77 13.64 21.69 33.24
N SER A 78 12.80 22.28 32.39
CA SER A 78 12.02 23.46 32.72
C SER A 78 10.56 23.28 32.29
N ILE A 79 9.64 23.78 33.11
CA ILE A 79 8.24 24.00 32.75
C ILE A 79 8.03 25.51 32.58
N ASN A 80 7.44 25.92 31.47
CA ASN A 80 7.30 27.33 31.11
C ASN A 80 6.04 27.59 30.27
N GLN A 81 5.49 28.80 30.31
CA GLN A 81 4.28 29.19 29.54
C GLN A 81 4.59 29.78 28.17
N LYS A 82 5.87 30.06 27.91
CA LYS A 82 6.32 30.63 26.66
C LYS A 82 7.70 30.11 26.33
N ARG A 83 7.94 29.54 25.15
CA ARG A 83 9.30 29.16 24.76
C ARG A 83 9.95 30.28 23.96
N ASP A 84 11.12 30.73 24.41
CA ASP A 84 12.02 31.67 23.71
C ASP A 84 11.30 32.93 23.17
N GLY A 85 10.26 33.39 23.87
CA GLY A 85 9.44 34.51 23.42
C GLY A 85 8.56 34.27 22.16
N ASN A 86 8.59 33.08 21.54
CA ASN A 86 8.03 32.82 20.21
C ASN A 86 6.58 32.29 20.19
N LYS A 87 6.19 31.42 21.13
CA LYS A 87 4.81 30.92 21.25
C LYS A 87 4.37 30.75 22.69
N VAL A 88 3.10 31.10 22.91
CA VAL A 88 2.40 30.97 24.19
C VAL A 88 1.76 29.60 24.27
N GLY A 89 1.98 28.90 25.38
CA GLY A 89 1.51 27.54 25.58
C GLY A 89 2.25 26.86 26.72
N LEU A 90 1.71 25.76 27.24
CA LEU A 90 2.41 25.00 28.27
C LEU A 90 3.55 24.22 27.63
N ASN A 91 4.79 24.51 28.03
CA ASN A 91 5.99 23.89 27.51
C ASN A 91 6.73 23.13 28.61
N ILE A 92 7.20 21.94 28.26
CA ILE A 92 8.20 21.18 29.01
C ILE A 92 9.43 21.08 28.12
N SER A 93 10.56 21.59 28.61
CA SER A 93 11.81 21.60 27.86
C SER A 93 12.94 20.93 28.64
N HIS A 94 13.91 20.44 27.88
CA HIS A 94 15.12 19.84 28.42
C HIS A 94 16.34 20.59 27.88
N SER A 95 17.27 20.91 28.77
CA SER A 95 18.57 21.49 28.45
C SER A 95 19.65 20.48 28.82
N ALA A 96 20.41 20.02 27.83
CA ALA A 96 21.67 19.33 28.11
C ALA A 96 22.75 20.39 28.42
N SER A 97 23.79 20.02 29.17
CA SER A 97 24.87 20.93 29.54
C SER A 97 25.47 21.62 28.30
N GLY A 98 25.37 22.94 28.22
CA GLY A 98 25.91 23.75 27.13
C GLY A 98 25.02 23.87 25.87
N GLU A 99 23.83 23.26 25.87
CA GLU A 99 22.88 23.34 24.75
C GLU A 99 21.76 24.35 25.02
N VAL A 100 21.19 24.91 23.95
CA VAL A 100 19.92 25.67 24.04
C VAL A 100 18.80 24.72 24.45
N SER A 101 17.92 25.18 25.35
CA SER A 101 16.76 24.41 25.80
C SER A 101 15.90 23.95 24.63
N LYS A 102 15.62 22.65 24.53
CA LYS A 102 14.78 22.04 23.49
C LYS A 102 13.42 21.69 24.06
N SER A 103 12.34 22.12 23.42
CA SER A 103 10.99 21.66 23.76
C SER A 103 10.92 20.14 23.59
N LYS A 104 10.30 19.47 24.55
CA LYS A 104 10.04 18.03 24.55
C LYS A 104 8.55 17.74 24.46
N LEU A 105 7.75 18.55 25.16
CA LEU A 105 6.30 18.59 25.05
C LEU A 105 5.86 20.05 25.03
N PHE A 106 5.02 20.41 24.07
CA PHE A 106 4.40 21.73 23.98
C PHE A 106 2.90 21.60 23.77
N ILE A 107 2.10 22.41 24.46
CA ILE A 107 0.65 22.51 24.26
C ILE A 107 0.33 23.96 23.92
N ASP A 108 -0.07 24.21 22.68
CA ASP A 108 -0.43 25.55 22.20
C ASP A 108 -1.73 26.01 22.88
N SER A 109 -1.68 27.16 23.56
CA SER A 109 -2.83 27.68 24.31
C SER A 109 -3.94 28.21 23.41
N SER A 110 -3.65 28.53 22.15
CA SER A 110 -4.62 29.12 21.21
C SER A 110 -5.52 28.08 20.53
N ASN A 111 -4.99 26.88 20.28
CA ASN A 111 -5.67 25.86 19.47
C ASN A 111 -5.64 24.45 20.08
N GLY A 112 -4.92 24.26 21.19
CA GLY A 112 -4.79 22.98 21.89
C GLY A 112 -3.95 21.93 21.16
N ASN A 113 -3.17 22.31 20.14
CA ASN A 113 -2.27 21.41 19.45
C ASN A 113 -1.12 20.99 20.36
N VAL A 114 -0.75 19.71 20.31
CA VAL A 114 0.32 19.12 21.12
C VAL A 114 1.54 18.83 20.22
N GLY A 115 2.69 19.37 20.59
CA GLY A 115 3.98 19.11 19.95
C GLY A 115 4.84 18.18 20.79
N LEU A 116 5.43 17.16 20.16
CA LEU A 116 6.48 16.31 20.75
C LEU A 116 7.80 16.61 20.03
N SER A 117 8.78 17.09 20.80
CA SER A 117 10.06 17.64 20.29
C SER A 117 9.94 18.86 19.36
N ILE A 118 8.78 19.53 19.33
CA ILE A 118 8.50 20.71 18.53
C ILE A 118 7.59 21.67 19.29
N ASP A 119 7.83 22.98 19.18
CA ASP A 119 7.08 24.05 19.86
C ASP A 119 6.19 24.88 18.91
N GLN A 120 6.16 24.51 17.63
CA GLN A 120 5.27 25.06 16.61
C GLN A 120 4.41 23.93 16.00
N PRO A 121 3.54 23.27 16.77
CA PRO A 121 2.73 22.17 16.24
C PRO A 121 1.71 22.69 15.21
N THR A 122 1.78 22.17 13.98
CA THR A 122 0.88 22.52 12.87
C THR A 122 -0.31 21.56 12.73
N ALA A 123 -0.35 20.52 13.56
CA ALA A 123 -1.42 19.53 13.64
C ALA A 123 -1.78 19.26 15.10
N LYS A 124 -2.93 18.63 15.35
CA LYS A 124 -3.42 18.33 16.71
C LYS A 124 -2.40 17.57 17.56
N LEU A 125 -1.69 16.62 16.95
CA LEU A 125 -0.49 16.01 17.47
C LEU A 125 0.59 16.14 16.38
N HIS A 126 1.67 16.86 16.68
CA HIS A 126 2.82 17.01 15.79
C HIS A 126 4.04 16.41 16.46
N ILE A 127 4.61 15.36 15.88
CA ILE A 127 5.84 14.74 16.35
C ILE A 127 6.96 15.11 15.39
N GLN A 128 8.00 15.78 15.90
CA GLN A 128 9.21 16.03 15.13
C GLN A 128 10.24 14.97 15.44
N GLN A 129 10.45 14.05 14.48
CA GLN A 129 11.42 12.99 14.62
C GLN A 129 12.85 13.55 14.64
N THR A 130 13.67 13.06 15.56
CA THR A 130 15.13 13.20 15.52
C THR A 130 15.74 11.95 14.90
N CYS A 131 16.78 12.08 14.08
CA CYS A 131 17.33 11.04 13.20
C CYS A 131 17.80 9.70 13.85
N ASN A 132 17.71 9.56 15.17
CA ASN A 132 18.23 8.41 15.91
C ASN A 132 17.13 7.48 16.45
N GLU A 133 15.87 7.91 16.44
CA GLU A 133 14.78 7.19 17.10
C GLU A 133 13.56 7.06 16.19
N ASP A 134 12.70 6.08 16.51
CA ASP A 134 11.40 5.92 15.88
C ASP A 134 10.53 7.17 16.10
N ALA A 135 9.83 7.60 15.05
CA ALA A 135 8.98 8.79 15.13
C ALA A 135 7.71 8.53 15.96
N LEU A 136 7.11 7.36 15.80
CA LEU A 136 5.92 6.94 16.54
C LEU A 136 5.94 5.42 16.69
N ARG A 137 5.82 4.94 17.92
CA ARG A 137 5.82 3.51 18.22
C ARG A 137 4.69 3.18 19.19
N ILE A 138 3.89 2.18 18.84
CA ILE A 138 2.81 1.63 19.65
C ILE A 138 3.08 0.14 19.81
N ASP A 139 3.51 -0.23 21.01
CA ASP A 139 3.74 -1.62 21.40
C ASP A 139 2.62 -2.11 22.31
N ASP A 140 2.47 -3.43 22.41
CA ASP A 140 1.76 -4.04 23.52
C ASP A 140 2.70 -4.27 24.74
N GLN A 141 2.14 -4.77 25.84
CA GLN A 141 2.93 -5.08 27.05
C GLN A 141 3.91 -6.24 26.87
N LEU A 142 3.79 -7.02 25.80
CA LEU A 142 4.62 -8.18 25.49
C LEU A 142 5.73 -7.86 24.48
N LYS A 143 5.87 -6.57 24.11
CA LYS A 143 6.85 -6.02 23.15
C LYS A 143 6.60 -6.41 21.70
N ASP A 144 5.38 -6.80 21.35
CA ASP A 144 5.00 -6.90 19.95
C ASP A 144 4.66 -5.49 19.44
N THR A 145 5.41 -5.03 18.44
CA THR A 145 5.16 -3.73 17.80
C THR A 145 3.91 -3.82 16.94
N ILE A 146 2.85 -3.13 17.36
CA ILE A 146 1.56 -3.09 16.68
C ILE A 146 1.63 -2.13 15.49
N PHE A 147 2.13 -0.92 15.75
CA PHE A 147 2.25 0.15 14.75
C PHE A 147 3.52 0.96 14.97
N LEU A 148 4.26 1.18 13.89
CA LEU A 148 5.55 1.85 13.91
C LEU A 148 5.67 2.81 12.73
N ILE A 149 6.18 4.01 13.00
CA ILE A 149 6.83 4.88 12.03
C ILE A 149 8.29 4.98 12.47
N ASN A 150 9.18 4.28 11.78
CA ASN A 150 10.56 4.12 12.21
C ASN A 150 11.42 5.36 11.91
N LYS A 151 12.69 5.32 12.33
CA LYS A 151 13.64 6.42 12.11
C LYS A 151 13.89 6.79 10.62
N ASP A 152 13.58 5.91 9.68
CA ASP A 152 13.77 6.12 8.24
C ASP A 152 12.45 6.52 7.54
N GLY A 153 11.40 6.78 8.32
CA GLY A 153 10.06 7.13 7.84
C GLY A 153 9.36 5.97 7.14
N LYS A 154 9.65 4.73 7.51
CA LYS A 154 8.92 3.53 7.06
C LYS A 154 7.81 3.20 8.05
N VAL A 155 6.68 2.72 7.54
CA VAL A 155 5.53 2.31 8.35
C VAL A 155 5.50 0.79 8.49
N GLY A 156 5.56 0.29 9.72
CA GLY A 156 5.36 -1.11 10.06
C GLY A 156 4.01 -1.30 10.75
N ILE A 157 3.26 -2.32 10.33
CA ILE A 157 2.07 -2.82 11.04
C ILE A 157 2.34 -4.28 11.41
N GLY A 158 2.46 -4.57 12.70
CA GLY A 158 2.87 -5.90 13.19
C GLY A 158 4.35 -6.24 12.99
N THR A 159 5.21 -5.25 12.73
CA THR A 159 6.67 -5.42 12.58
C THR A 159 7.41 -4.20 13.12
N ASP A 160 8.54 -4.42 13.78
CA ASP A 160 9.44 -3.38 14.29
C ASP A 160 10.61 -3.07 13.35
N CYS A 161 10.81 -3.88 12.31
CA CYS A 161 11.91 -3.75 11.36
C CYS A 161 11.38 -3.73 9.91
N PRO A 162 10.61 -2.71 9.49
CA PRO A 162 10.08 -2.64 8.12
C PRO A 162 11.20 -2.51 7.08
N GLU A 163 11.18 -3.37 6.07
CA GLU A 163 12.11 -3.39 4.94
C GLU A 163 11.62 -2.50 3.78
N ALA A 164 10.30 -2.34 3.64
CA ALA A 164 9.64 -1.47 2.67
C ALA A 164 9.08 -0.18 3.30
N LYS A 165 8.65 0.79 2.48
CA LYS A 165 8.02 2.03 2.97
C LYS A 165 6.73 1.78 3.76
N LEU A 166 6.00 0.73 3.41
CA LEU A 166 4.88 0.18 4.18
C LEU A 166 5.06 -1.34 4.22
N GLU A 167 5.08 -1.92 5.41
CA GLU A 167 5.13 -3.37 5.61
C GLU A 167 4.04 -3.80 6.61
N ILE A 168 3.29 -4.83 6.24
CA ILE A 168 2.26 -5.45 7.09
C ILE A 168 2.70 -6.89 7.33
N LYS A 169 2.95 -7.25 8.59
CA LYS A 169 3.45 -8.56 9.00
C LYS A 169 2.55 -9.16 10.07
N GLY A 170 2.40 -10.48 10.04
CA GLY A 170 1.60 -11.28 10.96
C GLY A 170 1.39 -12.68 10.41
N ASP A 171 0.60 -13.52 11.07
CA ASP A 171 0.34 -14.90 10.63
C ASP A 171 -0.40 -14.97 9.28
N GLN A 172 -1.35 -14.05 9.06
CA GLN A 172 -2.14 -13.92 7.83
C GLN A 172 -2.38 -12.44 7.52
N PRO A 173 -1.34 -11.69 7.07
CA PRO A 173 -1.47 -10.26 6.84
C PRO A 173 -2.41 -10.00 5.66
N VAL A 174 -3.37 -9.09 5.82
CA VAL A 174 -4.33 -8.70 4.78
C VAL A 174 -4.31 -7.18 4.61
N LEU A 175 -4.03 -6.72 3.39
CA LEU A 175 -4.30 -5.34 2.98
C LEU A 175 -5.74 -5.27 2.44
N LYS A 176 -6.66 -4.76 3.26
CA LYS A 176 -8.07 -4.57 2.86
C LYS A 176 -8.27 -3.17 2.27
N ILE A 177 -8.67 -3.09 1.00
CA ILE A 177 -9.04 -1.86 0.31
C ILE A 177 -10.48 -2.00 -0.16
N TRP A 178 -11.34 -1.07 0.23
CA TRP A 178 -12.78 -1.11 -0.02
C TRP A 178 -13.31 0.30 -0.28
N GLY A 179 -14.32 0.38 -1.15
CA GLY A 179 -15.07 1.60 -1.37
C GLY A 179 -16.05 1.88 -0.24
N GLN A 180 -16.47 3.13 -0.09
CA GLN A 180 -17.22 3.59 1.10
C GLN A 180 -18.72 3.24 1.00
N GLY A 181 -19.30 3.29 -0.20
CA GLY A 181 -20.69 3.00 -0.49
C GLY A 181 -20.92 1.60 -1.08
N ASP A 182 -22.19 1.24 -1.19
CA ASP A 182 -22.61 0.04 -1.91
C ASP A 182 -22.15 0.16 -3.36
N ASN A 183 -21.49 -0.90 -3.87
CA ASN A 183 -21.01 -1.00 -5.24
C ASN A 183 -19.86 -0.05 -5.64
N ASP A 184 -19.16 0.51 -4.67
CA ASP A 184 -17.99 1.35 -4.96
C ASP A 184 -16.80 0.54 -5.50
N ASN A 185 -15.85 1.29 -6.05
CA ASN A 185 -14.63 0.77 -6.63
C ASN A 185 -13.51 0.70 -5.58
N ALA A 186 -12.58 -0.23 -5.77
CA ALA A 186 -11.33 -0.31 -5.02
C ALA A 186 -10.16 -0.39 -6.01
N THR A 187 -9.06 0.29 -5.73
CA THR A 187 -7.92 0.37 -6.67
C THR A 187 -6.59 0.38 -5.94
N ILE A 188 -5.62 -0.39 -6.44
CA ILE A 188 -4.20 -0.23 -6.16
C ILE A 188 -3.55 0.35 -7.42
N GLN A 189 -2.84 1.46 -7.27
CA GLN A 189 -2.20 2.17 -8.38
C GLN A 189 -0.69 1.95 -8.37
N LEU A 190 -0.15 1.58 -9.52
CA LEU A 190 1.29 1.44 -9.79
C LEU A 190 1.66 2.51 -10.82
N ARG A 191 2.60 3.41 -10.51
CA ARG A 191 2.90 4.60 -11.32
C ARG A 191 4.39 4.85 -11.47
N GLU A 192 4.81 5.42 -12.61
CA GLU A 192 6.21 5.72 -12.95
C GLU A 192 6.62 7.19 -12.69
N SER A 193 5.70 8.15 -12.85
CA SER A 193 6.01 9.58 -12.70
C SER A 193 4.76 10.42 -12.40
N THR A 194 4.96 11.56 -11.73
CA THR A 194 3.89 12.48 -11.30
C THR A 194 3.27 13.30 -12.44
N ALA A 195 3.94 13.45 -13.58
CA ALA A 195 3.47 14.33 -14.65
C ALA A 195 2.45 13.69 -15.59
N ALA A 196 2.53 12.37 -15.82
CA ALA A 196 1.70 11.67 -16.81
C ALA A 196 0.94 10.45 -16.27
N ASN A 197 1.12 10.09 -14.99
CA ASN A 197 0.45 8.96 -14.34
C ASN A 197 0.59 7.62 -15.10
N TRP A 198 1.69 7.45 -15.84
CA TRP A 198 1.95 6.20 -16.55
C TRP A 198 2.04 5.03 -15.57
N GLY A 199 1.45 3.90 -15.95
CA GLY A 199 1.52 2.66 -15.17
C GLY A 199 0.24 1.83 -15.25
N PHE A 200 -0.11 1.15 -14.16
CA PHE A 200 -1.23 0.20 -14.12
C PHE A 200 -2.07 0.33 -12.85
N ASP A 201 -3.36 0.06 -12.98
CA ASP A 201 -4.29 -0.14 -11.88
C ASP A 201 -4.66 -1.62 -11.76
N LEU A 202 -4.58 -2.14 -10.53
CA LEU A 202 -5.28 -3.34 -10.10
C LEU A 202 -6.59 -2.87 -9.47
N LYS A 203 -7.70 -3.09 -10.16
CA LYS A 203 -8.95 -2.37 -9.87
C LYS A 203 -10.13 -3.30 -9.82
N TYR A 204 -10.94 -3.18 -8.78
CA TYR A 204 -12.30 -3.72 -8.76
C TYR A 204 -13.30 -2.58 -9.01
N ILE A 205 -14.20 -2.78 -9.96
CA ILE A 205 -15.33 -1.89 -10.22
C ILE A 205 -16.61 -2.60 -9.76
N GLY A 206 -17.35 -1.99 -8.84
CA GLY A 206 -18.61 -2.54 -8.36
C GLY A 206 -19.74 -2.38 -9.38
N ASN A 207 -20.98 -2.65 -8.95
CA ASN A 207 -22.17 -2.58 -9.81
C ASN A 207 -22.28 -1.21 -10.53
N PRO A 208 -22.65 -1.20 -11.82
CA PRO A 208 -23.13 -2.34 -12.60
C PRO A 208 -22.03 -3.17 -13.28
N ASP A 209 -20.75 -2.88 -13.09
CA ASP A 209 -19.68 -3.60 -13.80
C ASP A 209 -19.37 -4.93 -13.11
N ASN A 210 -19.20 -4.95 -11.79
CA ASN A 210 -18.86 -6.14 -11.00
C ASN A 210 -17.62 -6.90 -11.53
N LYS A 211 -16.56 -6.18 -11.94
CA LYS A 211 -15.37 -6.80 -12.52
C LYS A 211 -14.08 -6.33 -11.88
N PHE A 212 -13.10 -7.23 -11.87
CA PHE A 212 -11.70 -6.91 -11.64
C PHE A 212 -11.00 -6.60 -12.96
N TYR A 213 -10.10 -5.62 -12.95
CA TYR A 213 -9.35 -5.15 -14.10
C TYR A 213 -7.87 -5.00 -13.80
N ILE A 214 -7.05 -5.28 -14.82
CA ILE A 214 -5.72 -4.68 -14.97
C ILE A 214 -5.84 -3.62 -16.07
N GLU A 215 -5.75 -2.36 -15.68
CA GLU A 215 -5.96 -1.19 -16.56
C GLU A 215 -4.66 -0.39 -16.68
N SER A 216 -4.14 -0.18 -17.89
CA SER A 216 -3.00 0.70 -18.10
C SER A 216 -3.41 2.16 -18.14
N TYR A 217 -2.48 3.02 -17.75
CA TYR A 217 -2.51 4.45 -17.99
C TYR A 217 -1.34 4.80 -18.90
N SER A 218 -1.64 5.26 -20.11
CA SER A 218 -0.63 5.74 -21.06
C SER A 218 -0.51 7.26 -21.06
N ASP A 219 -1.39 7.94 -20.32
CA ASP A 219 -1.37 9.35 -19.92
C ASP A 219 -2.45 9.56 -18.83
N CYS A 220 -2.84 10.79 -18.51
CA CYS A 220 -3.88 11.08 -17.50
C CYS A 220 -5.34 10.82 -17.96
N VAL A 221 -5.55 10.46 -19.24
CA VAL A 221 -6.84 10.33 -19.93
C VAL A 221 -6.99 8.95 -20.61
N SER A 222 -5.95 8.46 -21.27
CA SER A 222 -5.91 7.23 -22.08
C SER A 222 -5.74 6.00 -21.20
N LYS A 223 -6.82 5.23 -21.07
CA LYS A 223 -6.87 4.00 -20.29
C LYS A 223 -7.11 2.78 -21.18
N GLY A 224 -6.41 1.70 -20.90
CA GLY A 224 -6.59 0.41 -21.59
C GLY A 224 -6.87 -0.70 -20.61
N LYS A 225 -8.06 -1.31 -20.67
CA LYS A 225 -8.37 -2.52 -19.90
C LYS A 225 -7.78 -3.73 -20.61
N HIS A 226 -6.70 -4.28 -20.06
CA HIS A 226 -5.93 -5.36 -20.69
C HIS A 226 -6.37 -6.73 -20.21
N LEU A 227 -6.69 -6.85 -18.92
CA LEU A 227 -7.25 -8.06 -18.32
C LEU A 227 -8.53 -7.70 -17.57
N THR A 228 -9.54 -8.55 -17.71
CA THR A 228 -10.85 -8.43 -17.05
C THR A 228 -11.18 -9.76 -16.39
N ILE A 229 -11.71 -9.74 -15.16
CA ILE A 229 -12.32 -10.91 -14.52
C ILE A 229 -13.71 -10.51 -14.04
N ASP A 230 -14.73 -11.17 -14.58
CA ASP A 230 -16.11 -10.95 -14.18
C ASP A 230 -16.41 -11.68 -12.85
N ARG A 231 -16.89 -10.96 -11.84
CA ARG A 231 -17.10 -11.52 -10.50
C ARG A 231 -18.19 -12.59 -10.47
N GLU A 232 -19.23 -12.45 -11.28
CA GLU A 232 -20.41 -13.30 -11.22
C GLU A 232 -20.17 -14.62 -11.96
N SER A 233 -19.62 -14.54 -13.16
CA SER A 233 -19.35 -15.70 -14.03
C SER A 233 -17.97 -16.34 -13.81
N GLY A 234 -17.02 -15.58 -13.26
CA GLY A 234 -15.61 -15.96 -13.17
C GLY A 234 -14.88 -15.97 -14.53
N ASN A 235 -15.48 -15.39 -15.58
CA ASN A 235 -14.89 -15.36 -16.91
C ASN A 235 -13.71 -14.38 -16.97
N VAL A 236 -12.63 -14.79 -17.65
CA VAL A 236 -11.41 -13.98 -17.83
C VAL A 236 -11.35 -13.46 -19.27
N GLY A 237 -11.24 -12.15 -19.43
CA GLY A 237 -11.03 -11.49 -20.72
C GLY A 237 -9.61 -10.92 -20.84
N ILE A 238 -8.94 -11.15 -21.97
CA ILE A 238 -7.68 -10.49 -22.34
C ILE A 238 -7.95 -9.63 -23.58
N GLY A 239 -7.77 -8.31 -23.46
CA GLY A 239 -8.12 -7.34 -24.50
C GLY A 239 -9.63 -7.13 -24.72
N THR A 240 -10.47 -7.70 -23.86
CA THR A 240 -11.94 -7.54 -23.86
C THR A 240 -12.45 -7.32 -22.44
N THR A 241 -13.54 -6.56 -22.31
CA THR A 241 -14.20 -6.22 -21.03
C THR A 241 -15.49 -6.99 -20.79
N CYS A 242 -15.94 -7.75 -21.79
CA CYS A 242 -17.16 -8.55 -21.76
C CYS A 242 -16.83 -9.95 -22.27
N PRO A 243 -16.10 -10.78 -21.49
CA PRO A 243 -15.78 -12.15 -21.91
C PRO A 243 -17.02 -13.05 -21.86
N ASP A 244 -17.39 -13.63 -23.00
CA ASP A 244 -18.55 -14.52 -23.13
C ASP A 244 -18.19 -16.01 -22.90
N ALA A 245 -16.91 -16.30 -22.70
CA ALA A 245 -16.38 -17.63 -22.38
C ALA A 245 -15.47 -17.58 -21.14
N LYS A 246 -15.14 -18.75 -20.57
CA LYS A 246 -14.29 -18.86 -19.37
C LYS A 246 -12.93 -18.16 -19.53
N LEU A 247 -12.37 -18.22 -20.73
CA LEU A 247 -11.24 -17.41 -21.16
C LEU A 247 -11.54 -16.90 -22.57
N GLU A 248 -11.56 -15.58 -22.74
CA GLU A 248 -11.67 -14.94 -24.06
C GLU A 248 -10.47 -14.04 -24.31
N VAL A 249 -9.80 -14.26 -25.44
CA VAL A 249 -8.66 -13.46 -25.89
C VAL A 249 -9.06 -12.71 -27.16
N LYS A 250 -9.20 -11.39 -27.06
CA LYS A 250 -9.42 -10.53 -28.23
C LYS A 250 -8.09 -10.21 -28.89
N GLY A 251 -7.60 -11.16 -29.67
CA GLY A 251 -6.32 -11.08 -30.37
C GLY A 251 -5.73 -12.46 -30.60
N ASN A 252 -4.42 -12.50 -30.82
CA ASN A 252 -3.71 -13.75 -31.04
C ASN A 252 -3.36 -14.40 -29.70
N LEU A 253 -3.75 -15.66 -29.51
CA LEU A 253 -3.26 -16.51 -28.43
C LEU A 253 -2.03 -17.29 -28.93
N LYS A 254 -0.84 -16.91 -28.45
CA LYS A 254 0.40 -17.66 -28.71
C LYS A 254 0.67 -18.63 -27.56
N LEU A 255 0.72 -19.92 -27.87
CA LEU A 255 1.09 -20.98 -26.91
C LEU A 255 2.56 -21.37 -27.17
N GLU A 256 3.43 -21.28 -26.15
CA GLU A 256 4.88 -21.51 -26.29
C GLU A 256 5.23 -23.00 -26.47
N TYR A 257 4.49 -23.90 -25.82
CA TYR A 257 4.66 -25.36 -25.92
C TYR A 257 3.30 -26.06 -26.14
N GLY A 258 3.32 -27.15 -26.93
CA GLY A 258 2.15 -27.83 -27.47
C GLY A 258 1.11 -28.34 -26.45
N VAL A 259 0.05 -27.55 -26.30
CA VAL A 259 -1.36 -27.92 -26.18
C VAL A 259 -1.83 -28.78 -24.98
N ALA A 260 -2.71 -28.19 -24.17
CA ALA A 260 -4.05 -28.75 -23.94
C ALA A 260 -5.17 -27.75 -24.29
N VAL A 261 -5.22 -27.32 -25.54
CA VAL A 261 -6.50 -27.35 -26.28
C VAL A 261 -6.81 -28.84 -26.42
N ASN A 262 -7.97 -29.32 -25.98
CA ASN A 262 -8.13 -30.78 -25.79
C ASN A 262 -7.93 -31.60 -27.10
N ALA A 263 -7.92 -30.96 -28.28
CA ALA A 263 -6.92 -31.13 -29.35
C ALA A 263 -7.09 -30.06 -30.47
N PHE A 264 -6.23 -30.07 -31.52
CA PHE A 264 -6.49 -29.46 -32.84
C PHE A 264 -6.58 -30.61 -33.88
N SER A 265 -7.69 -30.84 -34.60
CA SER A 265 -7.85 -31.98 -35.51
C SER A 265 -6.84 -31.90 -36.68
N CYS A 266 -6.22 -33.02 -37.03
CA CYS A 266 -5.36 -33.11 -38.21
C CYS A 266 -5.67 -34.33 -39.08
N ASP A 267 -6.73 -35.06 -38.74
CA ASP A 267 -7.12 -36.19 -39.56
C ASP A 267 -7.68 -35.65 -40.89
N GLY A 268 -7.17 -36.20 -41.99
CA GLY A 268 -7.67 -35.86 -43.32
C GLY A 268 -9.02 -36.52 -43.64
N THR A 269 -9.57 -37.28 -42.69
CA THR A 269 -10.80 -38.06 -42.82
C THR A 269 -11.99 -37.48 -42.06
N LEU A 270 -11.75 -36.64 -41.05
CA LEU A 270 -12.74 -36.07 -40.15
C LEU A 270 -13.63 -37.12 -39.46
N LYS A 271 -13.05 -38.26 -39.02
CA LYS A 271 -13.82 -39.45 -38.63
C LYS A 271 -13.72 -39.89 -37.16
N ASP A 272 -12.56 -39.82 -36.50
CA ASP A 272 -12.43 -40.18 -35.08
C ASP A 272 -11.35 -39.31 -34.40
N CYS A 273 -11.69 -38.70 -33.24
CA CYS A 273 -10.90 -37.66 -32.54
C CYS A 273 -10.70 -36.34 -33.30
N SER A 274 -11.24 -36.20 -34.51
CA SER A 274 -11.55 -34.89 -35.13
C SER A 274 -12.54 -34.06 -34.32
N ASP A 275 -13.25 -34.73 -33.42
CA ASP A 275 -14.47 -34.25 -32.78
C ASP A 275 -14.21 -33.60 -31.42
N MET A 276 -12.98 -33.75 -30.89
CA MET A 276 -12.49 -33.13 -29.66
C MET A 276 -11.37 -32.11 -29.93
N ALA A 277 -11.16 -31.78 -31.21
CA ALA A 277 -9.95 -31.15 -31.70
C ALA A 277 -10.21 -30.06 -32.78
N ILE A 278 -9.73 -28.81 -32.65
CA ILE A 278 -9.83 -27.75 -33.69
C ILE A 278 -9.05 -28.09 -34.99
N PRO A 279 -9.65 -28.32 -36.17
CA PRO A 279 -8.90 -28.75 -37.34
C PRO A 279 -7.93 -27.71 -37.89
N THR A 280 -6.71 -28.10 -38.24
CA THR A 280 -5.80 -27.20 -38.98
C THR A 280 -6.26 -27.05 -40.43
N GLU A 281 -5.88 -25.95 -41.09
CA GLU A 281 -6.16 -25.73 -42.53
C GLU A 281 -5.72 -26.93 -43.42
N LYS A 282 -4.68 -27.66 -43.00
CA LYS A 282 -4.16 -28.88 -43.63
C LYS A 282 -5.10 -30.09 -43.54
N ALA A 283 -5.81 -30.25 -42.42
CA ALA A 283 -6.81 -31.31 -42.24
C ALA A 283 -7.96 -31.14 -43.25
N ILE A 284 -8.36 -29.88 -43.45
CA ILE A 284 -9.41 -29.47 -44.39
C ILE A 284 -8.97 -29.73 -45.83
N LYS A 285 -7.72 -29.42 -46.18
CA LYS A 285 -7.23 -29.63 -47.54
C LYS A 285 -7.13 -31.13 -47.90
N THR A 286 -6.65 -31.97 -46.99
CA THR A 286 -6.52 -33.42 -47.25
C THR A 286 -7.88 -34.13 -47.39
N TYR A 287 -8.90 -33.70 -46.65
CA TYR A 287 -10.28 -34.20 -46.83
C TYR A 287 -10.88 -33.79 -48.17
N ALA A 288 -10.65 -32.55 -48.60
CA ALA A 288 -11.11 -32.05 -49.89
C ALA A 288 -10.49 -32.82 -51.07
N ASP A 289 -9.19 -33.08 -51.02
CA ASP A 289 -8.47 -33.82 -52.07
C ASP A 289 -8.90 -35.32 -52.10
N THR A 290 -9.34 -35.91 -50.98
CA THR A 290 -9.82 -37.31 -50.89
C THR A 290 -11.31 -37.52 -51.12
N LYS A 291 -12.16 -36.50 -50.97
CA LYS A 291 -13.60 -36.55 -51.34
C LYS A 291 -13.88 -36.14 -52.77
N ALA A 292 -13.03 -35.28 -53.35
CA ALA A 292 -12.96 -35.10 -54.80
C ALA A 292 -12.70 -36.43 -55.53
N LEU A 293 -12.16 -37.42 -54.81
CA LEU A 293 -11.83 -38.79 -55.24
C LEU A 293 -12.95 -39.83 -55.06
N LEU A 294 -14.08 -39.52 -54.39
CA LEU A 294 -15.13 -40.51 -54.06
C LEU A 294 -16.39 -40.43 -54.93
N ASN A 295 -16.46 -39.51 -55.90
CA ASN A 295 -17.43 -39.56 -57.00
C ASN A 295 -16.76 -39.69 -58.39
N GLY A 296 -15.47 -40.03 -58.44
CA GLY A 296 -14.67 -40.15 -59.66
C GLY A 296 -13.21 -39.78 -59.37
N SER A 297 -12.27 -40.39 -60.08
CA SER A 297 -10.80 -40.24 -59.86
C SER A 297 -10.33 -38.77 -59.99
N PRO A 298 -9.19 -38.32 -59.41
CA PRO A 298 -8.76 -36.91 -59.43
C PRO A 298 -8.29 -36.42 -60.81
N ASN A 299 -8.32 -37.31 -61.80
CA ASN A 299 -8.07 -37.02 -63.22
C ASN A 299 -9.24 -37.46 -64.12
N GLU A 300 -10.42 -37.77 -63.57
CA GLU A 300 -11.64 -37.78 -64.37
C GLU A 300 -12.11 -36.34 -64.52
N ASP A 301 -11.42 -35.66 -65.44
CA ASP A 301 -11.99 -34.57 -66.18
C ASP A 301 -13.46 -34.91 -66.50
N PHE A 302 -14.39 -34.04 -66.12
CA PHE A 302 -15.79 -34.14 -66.54
C PHE A 302 -15.94 -34.07 -68.09
N SER A 303 -14.84 -33.94 -68.83
CA SER A 303 -14.73 -34.14 -70.28
C SER A 303 -14.41 -35.58 -70.74
N ALA A 304 -14.11 -36.51 -69.83
CA ALA A 304 -13.69 -37.86 -70.18
C ALA A 304 -14.84 -38.70 -70.77
N LYS A 305 -14.72 -39.07 -72.06
CA LYS A 305 -15.74 -39.79 -72.84
C LYS A 305 -15.94 -41.29 -72.49
N ASN A 306 -15.27 -41.84 -71.48
CA ASN A 306 -15.23 -43.29 -71.24
C ASN A 306 -15.54 -43.68 -69.78
N LEU A 307 -16.34 -44.74 -69.62
CA LEU A 307 -16.79 -45.32 -68.36
C LEU A 307 -15.92 -46.51 -67.94
N THR A 308 -15.61 -46.63 -66.64
CA THR A 308 -14.92 -47.80 -66.05
C THR A 308 -15.93 -48.79 -65.46
N VAL A 309 -15.84 -50.09 -65.79
CA VAL A 309 -16.78 -51.14 -65.33
C VAL A 309 -16.07 -52.20 -64.48
N ASN A 310 -16.59 -52.50 -63.29
CA ASN A 310 -16.06 -53.54 -62.40
C ASN A 310 -16.83 -54.86 -62.55
N GLY A 311 -16.36 -55.69 -63.47
CA GLY A 311 -16.73 -57.08 -63.70
C GLY A 311 -15.76 -57.68 -64.73
N VAL A 312 -15.70 -59.01 -64.88
CA VAL A 312 -14.88 -59.60 -65.95
C VAL A 312 -15.51 -59.22 -67.29
N ILE A 313 -14.83 -58.33 -68.01
CA ILE A 313 -15.16 -58.01 -69.40
C ILE A 313 -14.83 -59.26 -70.22
N LYS A 314 -15.83 -60.09 -70.51
CA LYS A 314 -15.68 -61.17 -71.49
C LYS A 314 -15.72 -60.51 -72.87
N PRO A 315 -14.63 -60.51 -73.66
CA PRO A 315 -14.71 -60.03 -75.02
C PRO A 315 -15.75 -60.88 -75.75
N SER A 316 -16.75 -60.26 -76.37
CA SER A 316 -17.58 -60.98 -77.34
C SER A 316 -16.66 -61.49 -78.44
N ALA A 317 -16.83 -62.72 -78.93
CA ALA A 317 -16.14 -63.18 -80.12
C ALA A 317 -16.46 -62.19 -81.24
N GLY A 318 -15.51 -61.30 -81.55
CA GLY A 318 -15.74 -60.18 -82.46
C GLY A 318 -16.23 -60.71 -83.79
N ASN A 319 -17.30 -60.12 -84.33
CA ASN A 319 -17.59 -60.24 -85.75
C ASN A 319 -16.64 -59.30 -86.51
N LYS A 320 -16.49 -59.50 -87.82
CA LYS A 320 -15.48 -58.84 -88.68
C LYS A 320 -15.56 -57.30 -88.71
N GLU A 321 -16.48 -56.67 -87.98
CA GLU A 321 -16.72 -55.24 -88.02
C GLU A 321 -16.52 -54.52 -86.66
N ASN A 322 -16.23 -55.23 -85.56
CA ASN A 322 -15.89 -54.60 -84.28
C ASN A 322 -14.45 -54.91 -83.86
N HIS A 323 -13.56 -53.94 -84.05
CA HIS A 323 -12.22 -53.95 -83.48
C HIS A 323 -12.33 -53.85 -81.96
N GLY A 324 -12.02 -54.93 -81.25
CA GLY A 324 -11.74 -54.86 -79.82
C GLY A 324 -10.61 -53.86 -79.54
N ILE A 325 -10.59 -53.30 -78.32
CA ILE A 325 -9.62 -52.30 -77.88
C ILE A 325 -8.18 -52.83 -78.14
N LEU A 326 -7.53 -52.28 -79.15
CA LEU A 326 -6.18 -52.63 -79.60
C LEU A 326 -5.19 -51.64 -79.00
N PHE A 327 -4.29 -52.12 -78.14
CA PHE A 327 -3.08 -51.40 -77.78
C PHE A 327 -1.91 -52.03 -78.52
N THR A 328 -1.08 -51.19 -79.16
CA THR A 328 0.37 -51.35 -79.48
C THR A 328 0.72 -50.58 -80.76
N LYS A 329 1.94 -50.10 -81.02
CA LYS A 329 3.20 -49.82 -80.30
C LYS A 329 4.13 -49.27 -81.40
N GLU A 330 4.70 -48.08 -81.30
CA GLU A 330 5.72 -47.65 -82.27
C GLU A 330 7.15 -47.69 -81.69
N PRO A 331 8.08 -48.46 -82.29
CA PRO A 331 9.52 -48.26 -82.20
C PRO A 331 10.08 -47.65 -83.51
N GLY A 332 10.97 -46.66 -83.38
CA GLY A 332 11.37 -45.78 -84.49
C GLY A 332 12.65 -46.12 -85.28
N TYR A 333 12.98 -45.12 -86.10
CA TYR A 333 14.22 -44.77 -86.84
C TYR A 333 14.64 -45.53 -88.11
N GLY A 334 14.68 -44.75 -89.21
CA GLY A 334 15.34 -44.97 -90.49
C GLY A 334 15.18 -43.71 -91.33
#